data_AF-A0A975PGG4-F1
#
_entry.id   AF-A0A975PGG4-F1
#
_cell.length_a   1.000
_cell.length_b   1.000
_cell.length_c   1.000
_cell.angle_alpha   90.00
_cell.angle_beta   90.00
_cell.angle_gamma   90.00
#
_symmetry.space_group_name_H-M   'P 1'
#
loop_
_entity.id
_entity.type
_entity.pdbx_description
1 polymer ?
#
loop_
_entity_poly.entity_id
_entity_poly.type
_entity_poly.pdbx_seq_one_letter_code
_entity_poly.pdbx_strand_id
1 'polypeptide(L)'
;MRSLRLAVFVAPLVLAACDGKKGNDGIDPQKPSHAASASASGSGRPDRERQARPAVVTQEITSSGDEAAAKRATTVARYAQEDPAAGLAWAKAIEDEKERHATLEQLAWSCVTTDLATALDAAEALPAGDKRQQVMSHLVAEWSVQDPAAALQWAKERNDPAERDEAITGWVTATGENSPADAATLAADEIRPGAVQNRAVVSVLQRWARKDYEGASKWVEDFPDGALKDDAMRELQAAAK
;
A
#
# COMPACT_ATOMS: atom_id res chain seq x y z
N MET A 1 -36.57 -14.93 1.09
CA MET A 1 -36.56 -13.64 0.35
C MET A 1 -36.43 -12.52 1.38
N ARG A 2 -35.42 -11.65 1.22
CA ARG A 2 -35.35 -10.19 1.52
C ARG A 2 -36.03 -9.70 2.83
N SER A 3 -35.50 -8.86 3.70
CA SER A 3 -34.34 -7.96 3.83
C SER A 3 -34.50 -7.40 5.26
N LEU A 4 -33.46 -7.01 6.00
CA LEU A 4 -33.14 -5.59 6.23
C LEU A 4 -31.82 -5.49 7.00
N ARG A 5 -30.93 -4.63 6.47
CA ARG A 5 -29.71 -4.11 7.10
C ARG A 5 -30.08 -3.09 8.19
N LEU A 6 -29.37 -3.07 9.31
CA LEU A 6 -28.88 -1.84 9.95
C LEU A 6 -27.98 -2.17 11.15
N ALA A 7 -26.68 -1.90 11.01
CA ALA A 7 -25.80 -1.64 12.14
C ALA A 7 -24.71 -0.68 11.66
N VAL A 8 -25.08 0.60 11.59
CA VAL A 8 -24.12 1.70 11.53
C VAL A 8 -23.78 2.00 12.98
N PHE A 9 -22.58 1.63 13.40
CA PHE A 9 -22.01 2.09 14.67
C PHE A 9 -20.92 3.12 14.33
N VAL A 10 -21.31 4.39 14.40
CA VAL A 10 -20.39 5.54 14.39
C VAL A 10 -19.97 5.77 15.83
N ALA A 11 -18.68 5.59 16.13
CA ALA A 11 -18.08 6.07 17.36
C ALA A 11 -17.45 7.47 17.10
N PRO A 12 -17.69 8.47 17.96
CA PRO A 12 -17.14 9.82 17.81
C PRO A 12 -15.96 10.10 18.77
N LEU A 13 -15.39 11.31 18.62
CA LEU A 13 -14.34 12.02 19.39
C LEU A 13 -12.90 11.85 18.86
N VAL A 14 -12.09 12.89 18.71
CA VAL A 14 -11.91 14.05 19.63
C VAL A 14 -11.71 15.36 18.87
N LEU A 15 -12.50 16.36 19.26
CA LEU A 15 -12.35 17.77 18.91
C LEU A 15 -11.33 18.40 19.89
N ALA A 16 -10.17 18.84 19.40
CA ALA A 16 -9.23 19.63 20.19
C ALA A 16 -9.53 21.12 20.00
N ALA A 17 -9.94 21.76 21.10
CA ALA A 17 -10.13 23.19 21.22
C ALA A 17 -8.81 23.91 21.51
N CYS A 18 -8.53 24.99 20.79
CA CYS A 18 -7.58 26.03 21.20
C CYS A 18 -8.25 27.41 21.04
N ASP A 19 -8.78 27.91 22.16
CA ASP A 19 -8.89 29.33 22.51
C ASP A 19 -7.45 29.88 22.69
N GLY A 20 -7.03 31.10 22.37
CA GLY A 20 -7.62 32.31 21.83
C GLY A 20 -6.60 33.44 22.00
N LYS A 21 -6.61 34.49 21.15
CA LYS A 21 -6.25 35.87 21.58
C LYS A 21 -6.66 36.94 20.55
N LYS A 22 -7.14 38.04 21.13
CA LYS A 22 -7.84 39.19 20.55
C LYS A 22 -6.93 40.25 19.91
N GLY A 23 -7.53 41.08 19.05
CA GLY A 23 -7.10 42.44 18.66
C GLY A 23 -7.52 42.75 17.22
N ASN A 24 -8.79 43.07 16.93
CA ASN A 24 -9.38 44.42 16.84
C ASN A 24 -8.53 45.47 16.12
N ASP A 25 -8.97 45.84 14.91
CA ASP A 25 -9.15 47.18 14.34
C ASP A 25 -9.80 46.92 12.96
N GLY A 26 -10.97 47.40 12.55
CA GLY A 26 -11.62 48.68 12.78
C GLY A 26 -11.72 49.41 11.42
N ILE A 27 -12.97 49.69 10.99
CA ILE A 27 -13.40 50.72 10.00
C ILE A 27 -13.85 50.23 8.59
N ASP A 28 -15.17 50.02 8.51
CA ASP A 28 -16.22 50.64 7.64
C ASP A 28 -16.23 50.53 6.09
N PRO A 29 -17.42 50.36 5.45
CA PRO A 29 -17.61 50.08 4.02
C PRO A 29 -18.15 51.28 3.21
N GLN A 30 -17.87 51.35 1.89
CA GLN A 30 -18.73 52.07 0.92
C GLN A 30 -18.43 51.71 -0.55
N LYS A 31 -19.49 51.41 -1.31
CA LYS A 31 -19.63 51.40 -2.80
C LYS A 31 -19.92 52.86 -3.28
N PRO A 32 -20.15 53.23 -4.57
CA PRO A 32 -19.92 52.61 -5.90
C PRO A 32 -19.32 53.57 -6.99
N SER A 33 -19.09 53.02 -8.20
CA SER A 33 -19.24 53.62 -9.56
C SER A 33 -18.52 54.94 -9.94
N HIS A 34 -17.74 54.93 -11.04
CA HIS A 34 -17.95 55.84 -12.18
C HIS A 34 -17.18 55.37 -13.43
N ALA A 35 -17.89 55.40 -14.56
CA ALA A 35 -17.41 55.16 -15.90
C ALA A 35 -16.55 56.32 -16.43
N ALA A 36 -15.57 56.02 -17.28
CA ALA A 36 -15.06 56.95 -18.28
C ALA A 36 -14.51 56.17 -19.49
N SER A 37 -15.17 56.44 -20.61
CA SER A 37 -14.88 56.06 -21.99
C SER A 37 -13.60 56.69 -22.53
N ALA A 38 -12.84 55.94 -23.32
CA ALA A 38 -11.98 56.50 -24.37
C ALA A 38 -11.82 55.50 -25.52
N SER A 39 -12.38 55.86 -26.67
CA SER A 39 -12.20 55.21 -27.97
C SER A 39 -10.85 55.58 -28.57
N ALA A 40 -10.11 54.61 -29.10
CA ALA A 40 -9.09 54.85 -30.12
C ALA A 40 -8.97 53.62 -31.03
N SER A 41 -9.28 53.85 -32.30
CA SER A 41 -9.24 52.89 -33.41
C SER A 41 -7.84 52.38 -33.72
N GLY A 42 -7.74 51.08 -34.06
CA GLY A 42 -6.49 50.46 -34.51
C GLY A 42 -6.71 49.05 -35.07
N SER A 43 -7.20 48.98 -36.31
CA SER A 43 -6.98 47.93 -37.32
C SER A 43 -6.60 46.50 -36.87
N GLY A 44 -7.54 45.58 -37.08
CA GLY A 44 -7.26 44.32 -37.77
C GLY A 44 -6.70 43.14 -36.97
N ARG A 45 -7.57 42.44 -36.22
CA ARG A 45 -7.47 40.98 -36.01
C ARG A 45 -8.89 40.40 -35.94
N PRO A 46 -9.24 39.38 -36.73
CA PRO A 46 -10.56 38.77 -36.64
C PRO A 46 -10.69 37.97 -35.34
N ASP A 47 -11.92 38.02 -34.83
CA ASP A 47 -12.48 37.39 -33.64
C ASP A 47 -11.75 36.13 -33.12
N ARG A 48 -11.12 36.27 -31.96
CA ARG A 48 -10.94 35.15 -31.00
C ARG A 48 -12.15 35.12 -30.08
N GLU A 49 -13.29 34.74 -30.62
CA GLU A 49 -14.38 34.24 -29.78
C GLU A 49 -14.92 32.94 -30.37
N ARG A 50 -14.88 31.91 -29.52
CA ARG A 50 -15.77 30.75 -29.60
C ARG A 50 -15.51 29.75 -30.74
N GLN A 51 -14.26 29.34 -30.92
CA GLN A 51 -14.00 27.99 -31.45
C GLN A 51 -13.82 27.01 -30.30
N ALA A 52 -14.95 26.46 -29.86
CA ALA A 52 -14.97 25.17 -29.20
C ALA A 52 -14.44 24.12 -30.19
N ARG A 53 -13.18 23.74 -30.05
CA ARG A 53 -12.62 22.47 -30.52
C ARG A 53 -11.74 21.96 -29.38
N PRO A 54 -11.84 20.66 -29.03
CA PRO A 54 -11.58 19.65 -30.03
C PRO A 54 -12.74 18.68 -30.23
N ALA A 55 -12.98 18.39 -31.51
CA ALA A 55 -13.46 17.10 -31.93
C ALA A 55 -12.39 16.06 -31.51
N VAL A 56 -12.51 15.52 -30.30
CA VAL A 56 -11.94 14.22 -29.92
C VAL A 56 -13.11 13.27 -29.80
N VAL A 57 -13.76 13.01 -30.94
CA VAL A 57 -14.73 11.93 -31.04
C VAL A 57 -14.46 11.28 -32.38
N THR A 58 -14.21 9.97 -32.33
CA THR A 58 -14.01 9.04 -33.45
C THR A 58 -12.63 9.05 -34.10
N GLN A 59 -11.65 8.39 -33.48
CA GLN A 59 -10.86 7.30 -34.08
C GLN A 59 -9.72 6.88 -33.15
N GLU A 60 -9.91 5.76 -32.45
CA GLU A 60 -8.89 4.74 -32.10
C GLU A 60 -9.55 3.66 -31.22
N ILE A 61 -10.68 3.12 -31.68
CA ILE A 61 -11.23 1.86 -31.15
C ILE A 61 -10.74 0.76 -32.11
N THR A 62 -9.42 0.61 -32.25
CA THR A 62 -8.77 -0.57 -32.87
C THR A 62 -7.27 -0.51 -32.57
N SER A 63 -6.91 -0.65 -31.30
CA SER A 63 -5.57 -1.12 -30.97
C SER A 63 -5.73 -2.40 -30.16
N SER A 64 -5.19 -3.50 -30.67
CA SER A 64 -5.19 -4.78 -29.97
C SER A 64 -4.65 -4.62 -28.54
N GLY A 65 -5.05 -5.52 -27.65
CA GLY A 65 -4.93 -5.38 -26.19
C GLY A 65 -3.58 -4.89 -25.64
N ASP A 66 -2.48 -5.09 -26.37
CA ASP A 66 -1.13 -4.66 -25.98
C ASP A 66 -0.94 -3.13 -25.98
N GLU A 67 -1.49 -2.39 -26.96
CA GLU A 67 -1.35 -0.93 -26.99
C GLU A 67 -2.22 -0.24 -25.93
N ALA A 68 -3.44 -0.76 -25.73
CA ALA A 68 -4.31 -0.31 -24.65
C ALA A 68 -3.68 -0.60 -23.27
N ALA A 69 -3.05 -1.76 -23.11
CA ALA A 69 -2.30 -2.10 -21.90
C ALA A 69 -1.09 -1.16 -21.70
N ALA A 70 -0.35 -0.83 -22.76
CA ALA A 70 0.76 0.12 -22.68
C ALA A 70 0.29 1.53 -22.28
N LYS A 71 -0.81 2.03 -22.87
CA LYS A 71 -1.43 3.32 -22.51
C LYS A 71 -1.92 3.32 -21.04
N ARG A 72 -2.43 2.20 -20.53
CA ARG A 72 -2.79 2.07 -19.11
C ARG A 72 -1.56 2.09 -18.20
N ALA A 73 -0.51 1.35 -18.53
CA ALA A 73 0.71 1.31 -17.73
C ALA A 73 1.36 2.70 -17.59
N THR A 74 1.41 3.49 -18.67
CA THR A 74 1.91 4.87 -18.61
C THR A 74 1.00 5.77 -17.77
N THR A 75 -0.33 5.56 -17.82
CA THR A 75 -1.30 6.28 -16.99
C THR A 75 -1.15 5.94 -15.51
N VAL A 76 -0.94 4.67 -15.16
CA VAL A 76 -0.65 4.21 -13.79
C VAL A 76 0.61 4.90 -13.27
N ALA A 77 1.70 4.89 -14.05
CA ALA A 77 2.95 5.51 -13.64
C ALA A 77 2.81 7.01 -13.36
N ARG A 78 1.97 7.71 -14.14
CA ARG A 78 1.67 9.13 -13.89
C ARG A 78 0.86 9.31 -12.61
N TYR A 79 -0.21 8.54 -12.41
CA TYR A 79 -1.01 8.62 -11.18
C TYR A 79 -0.17 8.31 -9.94
N ALA A 80 0.66 7.27 -9.98
CA ALA A 80 1.53 6.89 -8.86
C ALA A 80 2.51 8.01 -8.45
N GLN A 81 2.81 8.96 -9.34
CA GLN A 81 3.69 10.10 -9.05
C GLN A 81 2.92 11.36 -8.63
N GLU A 82 1.76 11.61 -9.23
CA GLU A 82 1.04 12.88 -9.06
C GLU A 82 -0.09 12.80 -8.02
N ASP A 83 -0.90 11.74 -8.09
CA ASP A 83 -2.09 11.54 -7.26
C ASP A 83 -2.45 10.03 -7.24
N PRO A 84 -1.81 9.25 -6.36
CA PRO A 84 -2.04 7.80 -6.27
C PRO A 84 -3.48 7.46 -5.90
N ALA A 85 -4.13 8.28 -5.05
CA ALA A 85 -5.52 8.10 -4.64
C ALA A 85 -6.50 8.25 -5.81
N ALA A 86 -6.28 9.23 -6.69
CA ALA A 86 -7.03 9.34 -7.94
C ALA A 86 -6.77 8.15 -8.87
N GLY A 87 -5.52 7.67 -8.93
CA GLY A 87 -5.16 6.46 -9.66
C GLY A 87 -5.90 5.22 -9.19
N LEU A 88 -6.04 5.04 -7.87
CA LEU A 88 -6.78 3.96 -7.25
C LEU A 88 -8.28 4.03 -7.56
N ALA A 89 -8.87 5.23 -7.43
CA ALA A 89 -10.27 5.44 -7.78
C ALA A 89 -10.53 5.14 -9.25
N TRP A 90 -9.65 5.60 -10.14
CA TRP A 90 -9.71 5.31 -11.58
C TRP A 90 -9.56 3.81 -11.86
N ALA A 91 -8.59 3.13 -11.27
CA ALA A 91 -8.38 1.70 -11.45
C ALA A 91 -9.60 0.88 -11.01
N LYS A 92 -10.19 1.21 -9.85
CA LYS A 92 -11.41 0.56 -9.33
C LYS A 92 -12.64 0.77 -10.24
N ALA A 93 -12.69 1.87 -10.99
CA ALA A 93 -13.80 2.20 -11.87
C ALA A 93 -13.74 1.51 -13.25
N ILE A 94 -12.65 0.81 -13.59
CA ILE A 94 -12.55 0.06 -14.84
C ILE A 94 -13.60 -1.06 -14.85
N GLU A 95 -14.47 -1.08 -15.87
CA GLU A 95 -15.58 -2.05 -15.97
C GLU A 95 -15.08 -3.48 -16.23
N ASP A 96 -14.15 -3.64 -17.19
CA ASP A 96 -13.55 -4.94 -17.50
C ASP A 96 -12.73 -5.44 -16.29
N GLU A 97 -13.11 -6.61 -15.78
CA GLU A 97 -12.53 -7.16 -14.56
C GLU A 97 -11.04 -7.50 -14.72
N LYS A 98 -10.65 -8.04 -15.88
CA LYS A 98 -9.27 -8.44 -16.13
C LYS A 98 -8.38 -7.21 -16.21
N GLU A 99 -8.83 -6.16 -16.91
CA GLU A 99 -8.13 -4.89 -17.01
C GLU A 99 -8.07 -4.17 -15.66
N ARG A 100 -9.16 -4.18 -14.89
CA ARG A 100 -9.21 -3.64 -13.52
C ARG A 100 -8.17 -4.29 -12.63
N HIS A 101 -8.15 -5.63 -12.55
CA HIS A 101 -7.19 -6.35 -11.72
C HIS A 101 -5.75 -6.11 -12.17
N ALA A 102 -5.47 -6.12 -13.47
CA ALA A 102 -4.14 -5.81 -13.99
C ALA A 102 -3.70 -4.38 -13.63
N THR A 103 -4.62 -3.42 -13.69
CA THR A 103 -4.34 -2.01 -13.37
C THR A 103 -4.12 -1.82 -11.87
N LEU A 104 -4.93 -2.45 -11.02
CA LEU A 104 -4.76 -2.45 -9.56
C LEU A 104 -3.42 -3.06 -9.16
N GLU A 105 -3.04 -4.19 -9.76
CA GLU A 105 -1.75 -4.84 -9.53
C GLU A 105 -0.59 -3.90 -9.90
N GLN A 106 -0.64 -3.29 -11.10
CA GLN A 106 0.39 -2.34 -11.54
C GLN A 106 0.48 -1.11 -10.63
N LEU A 107 -0.66 -0.58 -10.19
CA LEU A 107 -0.70 0.56 -9.28
C LEU A 107 -0.09 0.20 -7.93
N ALA A 108 -0.43 -0.99 -7.38
CA ALA A 108 0.12 -1.46 -6.12
C ALA A 108 1.65 -1.55 -6.17
N TRP A 109 2.20 -2.16 -7.22
CA TRP A 109 3.66 -2.21 -7.43
C TRP A 109 4.29 -0.82 -7.58
N SER A 110 3.62 0.08 -8.29
CA SER A 110 4.15 1.43 -8.54
C SER A 110 4.16 2.32 -7.30
N CYS A 111 3.24 2.08 -6.37
CA CYS A 111 3.09 2.90 -5.16
C CYS A 111 3.78 2.30 -3.93
N VAL A 112 4.28 1.06 -3.99
CA VAL A 112 4.74 0.32 -2.80
C VAL A 112 5.78 1.09 -1.96
N THR A 113 6.65 1.86 -2.61
CA THR A 113 7.71 2.65 -1.96
C THR A 113 7.39 4.13 -1.81
N THR A 114 6.37 4.65 -2.50
CA THR A 114 6.07 6.09 -2.54
C THR A 114 4.78 6.46 -1.82
N ASP A 115 3.77 5.59 -1.86
CA ASP A 115 2.48 5.72 -1.18
C ASP A 115 1.98 4.33 -0.79
N LEU A 116 2.41 3.89 0.39
CA LEU A 116 2.09 2.58 0.94
C LEU A 116 0.58 2.39 1.17
N ALA A 117 -0.15 3.45 1.54
CA ALA A 117 -1.58 3.37 1.79
C ALA A 117 -2.34 3.05 0.50
N THR A 118 -2.04 3.77 -0.58
CA THR A 118 -2.62 3.47 -1.89
C THR A 118 -2.23 2.08 -2.39
N ALA A 119 -0.97 1.69 -2.19
CA ALA A 119 -0.48 0.38 -2.60
C ALA A 119 -1.20 -0.77 -1.87
N LEU A 120 -1.43 -0.61 -0.56
CA LEU A 120 -2.19 -1.54 0.26
C LEU A 120 -3.65 -1.65 -0.22
N ASP A 121 -4.34 -0.53 -0.40
CA ASP A 121 -5.73 -0.50 -0.87
C ASP A 121 -5.89 -1.12 -2.27
N ALA A 122 -4.90 -0.92 -3.15
CA ALA A 122 -4.88 -1.53 -4.48
C ALA A 122 -4.70 -3.05 -4.39
N ALA A 123 -3.80 -3.52 -3.51
CA ALA A 123 -3.55 -4.94 -3.27
C ALA A 123 -4.74 -5.63 -2.62
N GLU A 124 -5.43 -4.99 -1.67
CA GLU A 124 -6.64 -5.53 -1.04
C GLU A 124 -7.82 -5.64 -2.01
N ALA A 125 -7.85 -4.81 -3.05
CA ALA A 125 -8.86 -4.86 -4.10
C ALA A 125 -8.60 -5.97 -5.14
N LEU A 126 -7.46 -6.65 -5.10
CA LEU A 126 -7.19 -7.81 -5.96
C LEU A 126 -7.94 -9.05 -5.45
N PRO A 127 -8.36 -9.96 -6.36
CA PRO A 127 -8.88 -11.25 -5.92
C PRO A 127 -7.81 -12.05 -5.18
N ALA A 128 -8.24 -12.91 -4.26
CA ALA A 128 -7.34 -13.85 -3.60
C ALA A 128 -6.63 -14.74 -4.63
N GLY A 129 -5.33 -14.93 -4.45
CA GLY A 129 -4.48 -15.71 -5.36
C GLY A 129 -3.05 -15.18 -5.40
N ASP A 130 -2.22 -15.80 -6.24
CA ASP A 130 -0.77 -15.59 -6.25
C ASP A 130 -0.35 -14.14 -6.45
N LYS A 131 -1.06 -13.39 -7.29
CA LYS A 131 -0.75 -11.97 -7.57
C LYS A 131 -0.94 -11.09 -6.34
N ARG A 132 -2.09 -11.22 -5.67
CA ARG A 132 -2.36 -10.50 -4.42
C ARG A 132 -1.33 -10.88 -3.37
N GLN A 133 -1.01 -12.17 -3.25
CA GLN A 133 0.00 -12.64 -2.30
C GLN A 133 1.38 -12.04 -2.57
N GLN A 134 1.83 -12.01 -3.82
CA GLN A 134 3.13 -11.44 -4.19
C GLN A 134 3.21 -9.94 -3.85
N VAL A 135 2.17 -9.17 -4.19
CA VAL A 135 2.10 -7.74 -3.86
C VAL A 135 2.09 -7.54 -2.35
N MET A 136 1.28 -8.31 -1.61
CA MET A 136 1.19 -8.21 -0.14
C MET A 136 2.51 -8.54 0.55
N SER A 137 3.21 -9.59 0.12
CA SER A 137 4.52 -9.93 0.68
C SER A 137 5.54 -8.81 0.49
N HIS A 138 5.53 -8.15 -0.68
CA HIS A 138 6.43 -7.02 -0.93
C HIS A 138 6.03 -5.78 -0.15
N LEU A 139 4.72 -5.49 -0.05
CA LEU A 139 4.17 -4.43 0.79
C LEU A 139 4.60 -4.57 2.24
N VAL A 140 4.45 -5.76 2.82
CA VAL A 140 4.85 -6.00 4.21
C VAL A 140 6.36 -5.83 4.37
N ALA A 141 7.17 -6.28 3.42
CA ALA A 141 8.62 -6.13 3.49
C ALA A 141 9.02 -4.64 3.47
N GLU A 142 8.46 -3.85 2.55
CA GLU A 142 8.72 -2.42 2.45
C GLU A 142 8.21 -1.66 3.69
N TRP A 143 6.99 -1.96 4.12
CA TRP A 143 6.43 -1.37 5.34
C TRP A 143 7.30 -1.70 6.55
N SER A 144 7.83 -2.91 6.65
CA SER A 144 8.68 -3.31 7.77
C SER A 144 9.99 -2.54 7.85
N VAL A 145 10.48 -2.01 6.71
CA VAL A 145 11.66 -1.14 6.68
C VAL A 145 11.32 0.26 7.19
N GLN A 146 10.13 0.77 6.86
CA GLN A 146 9.70 2.13 7.20
C GLN A 146 9.13 2.23 8.62
N ASP A 147 8.23 1.32 8.97
CA ASP A 147 7.55 1.23 10.26
C ASP A 147 7.24 -0.24 10.62
N PRO A 148 8.21 -0.97 11.20
CA PRO A 148 8.02 -2.36 11.57
C PRO A 148 6.92 -2.56 12.61
N ALA A 149 6.64 -1.59 13.48
CA ALA A 149 5.60 -1.74 14.49
C ALA A 149 4.21 -1.74 13.84
N ALA A 150 3.95 -0.77 12.95
CA ALA A 150 2.68 -0.69 12.22
C ALA A 150 2.49 -1.87 11.27
N ALA A 151 3.54 -2.30 10.56
CA ALA A 151 3.50 -3.47 9.67
C ALA A 151 3.11 -4.75 10.43
N LEU A 152 3.70 -4.98 11.60
CA LEU A 152 3.38 -6.13 12.43
C LEU A 152 1.96 -6.07 12.98
N GLN A 153 1.52 -4.89 13.42
CA GLN A 153 0.16 -4.71 13.91
C GLN A 153 -0.85 -5.06 12.81
N TRP A 154 -0.68 -4.51 11.61
CA TRP A 154 -1.53 -4.84 10.47
C TRP A 154 -1.51 -6.34 10.14
N ALA A 155 -0.33 -6.97 10.17
CA ALA A 155 -0.19 -8.40 9.93
C ALA A 155 -0.98 -9.24 10.95
N LYS A 156 -0.99 -8.83 12.22
CA LYS A 156 -1.73 -9.51 13.31
C LYS A 156 -3.25 -9.32 13.22
N GLU A 157 -3.72 -8.22 12.65
CA GLU A 157 -5.15 -7.89 12.52
C GLU A 157 -5.84 -8.60 11.35
N ARG A 158 -5.11 -9.38 10.54
CA ARG A 158 -5.68 -10.18 9.45
C ARG A 158 -6.66 -11.22 10.00
N ASN A 159 -7.90 -11.15 9.51
CA ASN A 159 -8.98 -12.05 9.93
C ASN A 159 -8.78 -13.49 9.41
N ASP A 160 -8.27 -13.64 8.19
CA ASP A 160 -7.95 -14.96 7.66
C ASP A 160 -6.64 -15.44 8.29
N PRO A 161 -6.64 -16.59 9.00
CA PRO A 161 -5.46 -17.05 9.70
C PRO A 161 -4.27 -17.37 8.79
N ALA A 162 -4.51 -17.82 7.56
CA ALA A 162 -3.42 -18.12 6.62
C ALA A 162 -2.80 -16.83 6.09
N GLU A 163 -3.61 -15.84 5.72
CA GLU A 163 -3.11 -14.51 5.36
C GLU A 163 -2.35 -13.86 6.52
N ARG A 164 -2.82 -14.03 7.76
CA ARG A 164 -2.16 -13.52 8.97
C ARG A 164 -0.76 -14.12 9.13
N ASP A 165 -0.65 -15.44 9.06
CA ASP A 165 0.63 -16.15 9.25
C ASP A 165 1.63 -15.82 8.13
N GLU A 166 1.15 -15.68 6.88
CA GLU A 166 1.98 -15.26 5.75
C GLU A 166 2.44 -13.80 5.88
N ALA A 167 1.56 -12.90 6.32
CA ALA A 167 1.94 -11.50 6.59
C ALA A 167 2.99 -11.40 7.70
N ILE A 168 2.82 -12.14 8.81
CA ILE A 168 3.83 -12.22 9.87
C ILE A 168 5.14 -12.79 9.32
N THR A 169 5.09 -13.81 8.44
CA THR A 169 6.30 -14.37 7.80
C THR A 169 7.04 -13.33 6.95
N GLY A 170 6.30 -12.50 6.20
CA GLY A 170 6.87 -11.38 5.44
C GLY A 170 7.59 -10.39 6.36
N TRP A 171 6.96 -10.03 7.48
CA TRP A 171 7.54 -9.15 8.49
C TRP A 171 8.82 -9.74 9.10
N VAL A 172 8.75 -11.00 9.54
CA VAL A 172 9.87 -11.76 10.13
C VAL A 172 11.06 -11.80 9.17
N THR A 173 10.79 -12.02 7.88
CA THR A 173 11.82 -12.05 6.84
C THR A 173 12.47 -10.68 6.64
N ALA A 174 11.70 -9.60 6.74
CA ALA A 174 12.22 -8.24 6.55
C ALA A 174 13.04 -7.75 7.76
N THR A 175 12.60 -8.06 8.98
CA THR A 175 13.25 -7.58 10.22
C THR A 175 14.38 -8.48 10.71
N GLY A 176 14.41 -9.74 10.26
CA GLY A 176 15.40 -10.74 10.69
C GLY A 176 16.86 -10.41 10.38
N GLU A 177 17.15 -9.45 9.49
CA GLU A 177 18.52 -8.97 9.26
C GLU A 177 19.04 -8.12 10.44
N ASN A 178 18.18 -7.24 10.95
CA ASN A 178 18.55 -6.29 12.00
C ASN A 178 18.40 -6.91 13.39
N SER A 179 17.29 -7.62 13.62
CA SER A 179 16.92 -8.23 14.90
C SER A 179 16.54 -9.70 14.73
N PRO A 180 17.49 -10.58 14.37
CA PRO A 180 17.20 -11.99 14.09
C PRO A 180 16.59 -12.74 15.28
N ALA A 181 17.05 -12.48 16.51
CA ALA A 181 16.54 -13.14 17.71
C ALA A 181 15.05 -12.81 17.97
N ASP A 182 14.70 -11.53 17.90
CA ASP A 182 13.34 -11.05 18.10
C ASP A 182 12.41 -11.56 16.98
N ALA A 183 12.87 -11.51 15.73
CA ALA A 183 12.10 -11.98 14.59
C ALA A 183 11.85 -13.51 14.65
N ALA A 184 12.86 -14.29 15.01
CA ALA A 184 12.73 -15.74 15.18
C ALA A 184 11.79 -16.11 16.34
N THR A 185 11.90 -15.39 17.47
CA THR A 185 11.00 -15.56 18.63
C THR A 185 9.57 -15.23 18.26
N LEU A 186 9.34 -14.09 17.60
CA LEU A 186 8.01 -13.71 17.14
C LEU A 186 7.42 -14.75 16.19
N ALA A 187 8.21 -15.28 15.25
CA ALA A 187 7.76 -16.34 14.35
C ALA A 187 7.35 -17.61 15.11
N ALA A 188 8.13 -18.02 16.11
CA ALA A 188 7.85 -19.19 16.93
C ALA A 188 6.60 -19.01 17.81
N ASP A 189 6.33 -17.79 18.30
CA ASP A 189 5.23 -17.53 19.23
C ASP A 189 3.90 -17.21 18.53
N GLU A 190 3.93 -16.49 17.41
CA GLU A 190 2.74 -15.90 16.80
C GLU A 190 2.22 -16.68 15.57
N ILE A 191 3.09 -17.38 14.84
CA ILE A 191 2.69 -18.18 13.68
C ILE A 191 2.21 -19.54 14.18
N ARG A 192 1.08 -20.02 13.65
CA ARG A 192 0.54 -21.33 14.06
C ARG A 192 1.53 -22.47 13.76
N PRO A 193 1.66 -23.46 14.67
CA PRO A 193 2.55 -24.59 14.46
C PRO A 193 2.31 -25.31 13.14
N GLY A 194 3.39 -25.54 12.38
CA GLY A 194 3.34 -26.20 11.08
C GLY A 194 4.41 -25.70 10.10
N ALA A 195 4.25 -26.05 8.82
CA ALA A 195 5.26 -25.79 7.80
C ALA A 195 5.58 -24.30 7.59
N VAL A 196 4.61 -23.40 7.76
CA VAL A 196 4.82 -21.95 7.62
C VAL A 196 5.70 -21.43 8.75
N GLN A 197 5.38 -21.78 10.01
CA GLN A 197 6.19 -21.43 11.17
C GLN A 197 7.63 -21.96 11.03
N ASN A 198 7.79 -23.25 10.71
CA ASN A 198 9.12 -23.84 10.53
C ASN A 198 9.94 -23.10 9.50
N ARG A 199 9.34 -22.78 8.34
CA ARG A 199 10.03 -22.03 7.27
C ARG A 199 10.43 -20.62 7.73
N ALA A 200 9.54 -19.91 8.43
CA ALA A 200 9.79 -18.55 8.91
C ALA A 200 10.90 -18.51 9.97
N VAL A 201 10.87 -19.45 10.92
CA VAL A 201 11.92 -19.57 11.95
C VAL A 201 13.26 -19.91 11.30
N VAL A 202 13.31 -20.93 10.43
CA VAL A 202 14.55 -21.37 9.79
C VAL A 202 15.16 -20.28 8.90
N SER A 203 14.33 -19.50 8.18
CA SER A 203 14.83 -18.43 7.31
C SER A 203 15.58 -17.34 8.09
N VAL A 204 15.13 -17.01 9.29
CA VAL A 204 15.80 -16.06 10.18
C VAL A 204 16.97 -16.69 10.90
N LEU A 205 16.82 -17.94 11.34
CA LEU A 205 17.86 -18.68 12.05
C LEU A 205 19.16 -18.77 11.23
N GLN A 206 19.05 -18.95 9.91
CA GLN A 206 20.21 -18.92 9.02
C GLN A 206 21.00 -17.61 9.13
N ARG A 207 20.31 -16.47 9.16
CA ARG A 207 20.93 -15.14 9.25
C ARG A 207 21.46 -14.90 10.65
N TRP A 208 20.70 -15.31 11.67
CA TRP A 208 21.13 -15.27 13.05
C TRP A 208 22.45 -16.02 13.23
N ALA A 209 22.51 -17.28 12.81
CA ALA A 209 23.68 -18.13 12.99
C ALA A 209 24.95 -17.57 12.31
N ARG A 210 24.80 -16.86 11.19
CA ARG A 210 25.92 -16.17 10.53
C ARG A 210 26.46 -14.99 11.34
N LYS A 211 25.61 -14.32 12.11
CA LYS A 211 25.95 -13.14 12.92
C LYS A 211 26.37 -13.51 14.34
N ASP A 212 25.69 -14.50 14.92
CA ASP A 212 25.83 -14.99 16.28
C ASP A 212 25.38 -16.46 16.35
N TYR A 213 26.30 -17.36 16.01
CA TYR A 213 26.05 -18.80 16.02
C TYR A 213 25.74 -19.34 17.43
N GLU A 214 26.43 -18.83 18.46
CA GLU A 214 26.27 -19.31 19.83
C GLU A 214 24.89 -18.95 20.37
N GLY A 215 24.44 -17.71 20.19
CA GLY A 215 23.10 -17.27 20.57
C GLY A 215 22.01 -18.04 19.82
N ALA A 216 22.16 -18.20 18.50
CA ALA A 216 21.23 -18.97 17.67
C ALA A 216 21.13 -20.43 18.12
N SER A 217 22.27 -21.07 18.42
CA SER A 217 22.31 -22.46 18.86
C SER A 217 21.64 -22.66 20.21
N LYS A 218 21.95 -21.79 21.18
CA LYS A 218 21.34 -21.84 22.51
C LYS A 218 19.82 -21.68 22.44
N TRP A 219 19.34 -20.78 21.58
CA TRP A 219 17.90 -20.58 21.40
C TRP A 219 17.19 -21.82 20.84
N VAL A 220 17.81 -22.54 19.90
CA VAL A 220 17.26 -23.79 19.35
C VAL A 220 17.29 -24.94 20.37
N GLU A 221 18.27 -24.96 21.28
CA GLU A 221 18.36 -25.99 22.33
C GLU A 221 17.16 -25.97 23.28
N ASP A 222 16.58 -24.78 23.54
CA ASP A 222 15.43 -24.58 24.42
C ASP A 222 14.11 -25.06 23.81
N PHE A 223 14.09 -25.42 22.52
CA PHE A 223 12.87 -25.90 21.87
C PHE A 223 12.47 -27.30 22.35
N PRO A 224 11.15 -27.58 22.48
CA PRO A 224 10.68 -28.94 22.68
C PRO A 224 11.01 -29.80 21.45
N ASP A 225 11.18 -31.09 21.67
CA ASP A 225 11.44 -32.03 20.57
C ASP A 225 10.28 -32.05 19.58
N GLY A 226 10.61 -32.05 18.29
CA GLY A 226 9.63 -32.00 17.20
C GLY A 226 10.20 -31.38 15.93
N ALA A 227 9.35 -31.31 14.90
CA ALA A 227 9.76 -30.92 13.54
C ALA A 227 10.46 -29.55 13.48
N LEU A 228 9.99 -28.57 14.27
CA LEU A 228 10.60 -27.24 14.30
C LEU A 228 12.05 -27.29 14.80
N LYS A 229 12.30 -28.01 15.90
CA LYS A 229 13.65 -28.20 16.47
C LYS A 229 14.54 -28.98 15.50
N ASP A 230 14.02 -30.07 14.92
CA ASP A 230 14.76 -30.88 13.95
C ASP A 230 15.21 -30.06 12.73
N ASP A 231 14.31 -29.25 12.17
CA ASP A 231 14.59 -28.38 11.03
C ASP A 231 15.61 -27.28 11.39
N ALA A 232 15.46 -26.66 12.58
CA ALA A 232 16.36 -25.64 13.09
C ALA A 232 17.77 -26.17 13.35
N MET A 233 17.90 -27.34 13.98
CA MET A 233 19.19 -27.99 14.23
C MET A 233 19.92 -28.33 12.92
N ARG A 234 19.19 -28.79 11.90
CA ARG A 234 19.76 -29.06 10.58
C ARG A 234 20.29 -27.80 9.92
N GLU A 235 19.60 -26.66 10.07
CA GLU A 235 20.09 -25.37 9.56
C GLU A 235 21.35 -24.91 10.28
N LEU A 236 21.41 -25.04 11.62
CA LEU A 236 22.62 -24.72 12.38
C LEU A 236 23.83 -25.56 11.93
N GLN A 237 23.64 -26.86 11.73
CA GLN A 237 24.68 -27.75 11.21
C GLN A 237 25.16 -27.36 9.80
N ALA A 238 24.27 -26.80 8.97
CA ALA A 238 24.63 -26.30 7.66
C ALA A 238 25.41 -24.97 7.74
N ALA A 239 25.05 -24.09 8.68
CA ALA A 239 25.69 -22.81 8.91
C ALA A 239 27.09 -22.91 9.56
N ALA A 240 27.38 -24.01 10.25
CA ALA A 240 28.68 -24.26 10.89
C ALA A 240 29.81 -24.70 9.93
N LYS A 241 29.51 -24.89 8.64
CA LYS A 241 30.46 -25.33 7.59
C LYS A 241 30.99 -24.15 6.80
#